data_AF-A0A9E6BR92-F1
#
_entry.id   AF-A0A9E6BR92-F1
#
_cell.length_a   1.000
_cell.length_b   1.000
_cell.length_c   1.000
_cell.angle_alpha   90.00
_cell.angle_beta   90.00
_cell.angle_gamma   90.00
#
_symmetry.space_group_name_H-M   'P 1'
#
loop_
_entity.id
_entity.type
_entity.pdbx_description
1 polymer ?
#
loop_
_entity_poly.entity_id
_entity_poly.type
_entity_poly.pdbx_seq_one_letter_code
_entity_poly.pdbx_strand_id
1 'polypeptide(L)'
;MKQIAAISGFALVMLSIVPSVRAGGDEFDAPNRFLRDGVIRYGNEHFDPKTNLVWRVDKGRLDVCQHSLEYAAALFDASRQLERANAIVAAVLDHQDVDLKSQTFGNFLWWHGETRVRDRNAVAFMSPWLSYLAIEHGERLSRTNRRRLREALGRCIHGVRAHRSGPDYTNIWLLKAASMVMLGRALGKPELESDGAERIDRWIQYTADNGISEYNSPCYNAVDVYALEWIYHYASSETLRKKVAQCLDYLYADVFQNWHWQAAIGAGTHSRAYDRDRDTGRSLVSCLVFKQCGQPLRERMRSFIYVFAVNDYRVPDRIRAAARKDGMCPFRTDSEGTPSR
;
A
#
# COMPACT_ATOMS: atom_id res chain seq x y z
N MET A 1 11.36 52.56 5.69
CA MET A 1 12.66 52.07 6.20
C MET A 1 12.45 51.60 7.63
N LYS A 2 13.05 50.44 7.99
CA LYS A 2 12.96 49.66 9.25
C LYS A 2 11.85 48.60 9.33
N GLN A 3 12.25 47.39 8.91
CA GLN A 3 11.87 46.08 9.46
C GLN A 3 11.90 46.07 11.00
N ILE A 4 11.18 45.13 11.63
CA ILE A 4 11.78 44.09 12.48
C ILE A 4 10.75 42.99 12.84
N ALA A 5 11.21 41.76 12.59
CA ALA A 5 10.99 40.48 13.25
C ALA A 5 9.60 39.79 13.32
N ALA A 6 9.57 38.68 12.59
CA ALA A 6 8.76 37.51 12.84
C ALA A 6 9.03 36.86 14.21
N ILE A 7 8.00 36.29 14.82
CA ILE A 7 8.11 35.18 15.76
C ILE A 7 7.12 34.10 15.30
N SER A 8 7.60 33.21 14.45
CA SER A 8 6.94 31.94 14.13
C SER A 8 7.22 30.95 15.26
N GLY A 9 6.26 30.78 16.17
CA GLY A 9 6.29 29.74 17.19
C GLY A 9 6.08 28.36 16.56
N PHE A 10 7.16 27.68 16.20
CA PHE A 10 7.16 26.27 15.83
C PHE A 10 7.04 25.41 17.09
N ALA A 11 5.82 25.12 17.52
CA ALA A 11 5.57 24.07 18.50
C ALA A 11 5.78 22.72 17.81
N LEU A 12 6.87 22.05 18.18
CA LEU A 12 7.11 20.65 17.90
C LEU A 12 6.01 19.85 18.62
N VAL A 13 4.90 19.53 17.93
CA VAL A 13 3.95 18.56 18.48
C VAL A 13 4.67 17.23 18.50
N MET A 14 5.22 16.89 19.67
CA MET A 14 5.55 15.53 20.07
C MET A 14 4.24 14.75 20.04
N LEU A 15 3.87 14.26 18.87
CA LEU A 15 2.82 13.26 18.72
C LEU A 15 3.20 12.09 19.62
N SER A 16 2.36 11.76 20.60
CA SER A 16 2.47 10.51 21.33
C SER A 16 2.35 9.38 20.30
N ILE A 17 3.50 8.84 19.87
CA ILE A 17 3.56 7.79 18.87
C ILE A 17 3.05 6.52 19.54
N VAL A 18 1.74 6.25 19.44
CA VAL A 18 1.24 4.87 19.58
C VAL A 18 2.03 4.02 18.57
N PRO A 19 2.86 3.05 18.98
CA PRO A 19 3.67 2.29 18.03
C PRO A 19 2.77 1.63 16.97
N SER A 20 3.24 1.54 15.73
CA SER A 20 2.59 0.67 14.74
C SER A 20 2.61 -0.76 15.29
N VAL A 21 1.51 -1.49 15.11
CA VAL A 21 1.42 -2.87 15.61
C VAL A 21 2.15 -3.77 14.63
N ARG A 22 3.28 -4.35 15.03
CA ARG A 22 3.90 -5.50 14.34
C ARG A 22 3.30 -6.78 14.90
N ALA A 23 2.26 -7.30 14.25
CA ALA A 23 1.50 -8.45 14.75
C ALA A 23 2.07 -9.80 14.31
N GLY A 24 2.97 -9.82 13.32
CA GLY A 24 3.44 -11.03 12.65
C GLY A 24 4.60 -11.75 13.34
N GLY A 25 5.32 -11.08 14.25
CA GLY A 25 6.55 -11.61 14.84
C GLY A 25 7.60 -12.01 13.78
N ASP A 26 8.47 -12.97 14.13
CA ASP A 26 9.55 -13.44 13.25
C ASP A 26 9.06 -14.33 12.08
N GLU A 27 7.76 -14.68 12.01
CA GLU A 27 7.21 -15.56 10.97
C GLU A 27 7.33 -14.95 9.57
N PHE A 28 7.09 -13.65 9.44
CA PHE A 28 7.11 -12.94 8.15
C PHE A 28 8.46 -12.27 7.84
N ASP A 29 9.42 -12.38 8.74
CA ASP A 29 10.71 -11.71 8.63
C ASP A 29 11.48 -12.10 7.36
N ALA A 30 11.58 -13.41 7.08
CA ALA A 30 12.24 -13.92 5.89
C ALA A 30 11.45 -13.62 4.59
N PRO A 31 10.13 -13.89 4.50
CA PRO A 31 9.32 -13.49 3.35
C PRO A 31 9.36 -11.98 3.06
N ASN A 32 9.30 -11.13 4.08
CA ASN A 32 9.33 -9.68 3.93
C ASN A 32 10.69 -9.21 3.41
N ARG A 33 11.80 -9.77 3.94
CA ARG A 33 13.15 -9.50 3.41
C ARG A 33 13.27 -9.94 1.95
N PHE A 34 12.78 -11.12 1.59
CA PHE A 34 12.80 -11.62 0.21
C PHE A 34 12.07 -10.68 -0.76
N LEU A 35 10.84 -10.26 -0.42
CA LEU A 35 10.07 -9.32 -1.22
C LEU A 35 10.77 -7.95 -1.33
N ARG A 36 11.25 -7.40 -0.21
CA ARG A 36 11.97 -6.12 -0.16
C ARG A 36 13.20 -6.13 -1.06
N ASP A 37 14.03 -7.16 -0.93
CA ASP A 37 15.29 -7.23 -1.67
C ASP A 37 15.05 -7.47 -3.16
N GLY A 38 14.00 -8.21 -3.53
CA GLY A 38 13.52 -8.34 -4.90
C GLY A 38 13.02 -7.01 -5.49
N VAL A 39 12.27 -6.23 -4.70
CA VAL A 39 11.84 -4.87 -5.08
C VAL A 39 13.03 -3.93 -5.28
N ILE A 40 14.01 -3.95 -4.39
CA ILE A 40 15.22 -3.13 -4.51
C ILE A 40 15.99 -3.50 -5.77
N ARG A 41 16.10 -4.79 -6.09
CA ARG A 41 16.75 -5.26 -7.32
C ARG A 41 16.03 -4.74 -8.56
N TYR A 42 14.71 -4.93 -8.65
CA TYR A 42 13.90 -4.41 -9.74
C TYR A 42 14.05 -2.89 -9.87
N GLY A 43 13.96 -2.15 -8.76
CA GLY A 43 14.09 -0.70 -8.75
C GLY A 43 15.47 -0.24 -9.21
N ASN A 44 16.55 -0.89 -8.78
CA ASN A 44 17.91 -0.58 -9.24
C ASN A 44 18.09 -0.76 -10.75
N GLU A 45 17.54 -1.84 -11.30
CA GLU A 45 17.63 -2.17 -12.74
C GLU A 45 16.84 -1.19 -13.62
N HIS A 46 15.74 -0.65 -13.10
CA HIS A 46 14.78 0.16 -13.86
C HIS A 46 14.74 1.63 -13.43
N PHE A 47 15.65 2.06 -12.57
CA PHE A 47 15.73 3.46 -12.11
C PHE A 47 16.29 4.35 -13.23
N ASP A 48 15.57 5.41 -13.57
CA ASP A 48 16.05 6.44 -14.47
C ASP A 48 16.70 7.60 -13.67
N PRO A 49 18.03 7.76 -13.72
CA PRO A 49 18.72 8.82 -12.98
C PRO A 49 18.41 10.23 -13.49
N LYS A 50 17.84 10.39 -14.70
CA LYS A 50 17.47 11.71 -15.22
C LYS A 50 16.22 12.26 -14.55
N THR A 51 15.24 11.40 -14.30
CA THR A 51 13.96 11.80 -13.70
C THR A 51 13.82 11.43 -12.23
N ASN A 52 14.70 10.57 -11.72
CA ASN A 52 14.60 9.92 -10.41
C ASN A 52 13.32 9.09 -10.25
N LEU A 53 12.79 8.54 -11.34
CA LEU A 53 11.60 7.68 -11.33
C LEU A 53 11.95 6.28 -11.82
N VAL A 54 11.09 5.32 -11.51
CA VAL A 54 11.24 3.92 -11.93
C VAL A 54 10.49 3.68 -13.23
N TRP A 55 11.16 3.08 -14.21
CA TRP A 55 10.56 2.61 -15.44
C TRP A 55 9.70 1.38 -15.20
N ARG A 56 8.44 1.44 -15.63
CA ARG A 56 7.53 0.30 -15.57
C ARG A 56 7.54 -0.44 -16.90
N VAL A 57 8.18 -1.60 -16.90
CA VAL A 57 8.46 -2.38 -18.12
C VAL A 57 7.18 -2.75 -18.89
N ASP A 58 6.15 -3.25 -18.21
CA ASP A 58 4.89 -3.70 -18.86
C ASP A 58 4.08 -2.54 -19.47
N LYS A 59 4.38 -1.29 -19.08
CA LYS A 59 3.72 -0.10 -19.60
C LYS A 59 4.63 0.76 -20.48
N GLY A 60 5.92 0.44 -20.55
CA GLY A 60 6.89 1.15 -21.38
C GLY A 60 7.00 2.63 -21.06
N ARG A 61 6.88 3.03 -19.78
CA ARG A 61 6.99 4.43 -19.35
C ARG A 61 7.37 4.57 -17.88
N LEU A 62 7.81 5.77 -17.49
CA LEU A 62 8.15 6.14 -16.12
C LEU A 62 6.90 6.26 -15.23
N ASP A 63 6.89 5.50 -14.15
CA ASP A 63 5.78 5.37 -13.21
C ASP A 63 5.98 6.26 -12.00
N VAL A 64 4.94 6.98 -11.60
CA VAL A 64 4.93 7.81 -10.39
C VAL A 64 4.27 7.06 -9.23
N CYS A 65 3.10 6.46 -9.47
CA CYS A 65 2.15 6.13 -8.40
C CYS A 65 2.13 4.66 -7.91
N GLN A 66 2.85 3.74 -8.55
CA GLN A 66 2.82 2.30 -8.24
C GLN A 66 4.19 1.62 -8.24
N HIS A 67 5.26 2.32 -8.63
CA HIS A 67 6.61 1.75 -8.59
C HIS A 67 7.68 2.63 -7.94
N SER A 68 7.62 3.95 -8.15
CA SER A 68 8.66 4.84 -7.64
C SER A 68 8.62 4.94 -6.12
N LEU A 69 7.43 5.15 -5.55
CA LEU A 69 7.30 5.37 -4.12
C LEU A 69 7.55 4.10 -3.29
N GLU A 70 7.08 2.96 -3.76
CA GLU A 70 7.33 1.63 -3.17
C GLU A 70 8.82 1.29 -3.16
N TYR A 71 9.53 1.60 -4.24
CA TYR A 71 10.97 1.41 -4.31
C TYR A 71 11.70 2.33 -3.32
N ALA A 72 11.30 3.60 -3.22
CA ALA A 72 11.87 4.52 -2.23
C ALA A 72 11.62 4.02 -0.80
N ALA A 73 10.42 3.52 -0.49
CA ALA A 73 10.09 2.92 0.80
C ALA A 73 10.99 1.71 1.10
N ALA A 74 11.16 0.80 0.14
CA ALA A 74 12.05 -0.36 0.32
C ALA A 74 13.51 0.05 0.58
N LEU A 75 14.01 1.09 -0.08
CA LEU A 75 15.34 1.65 0.16
C LEU A 75 15.47 2.23 1.58
N PHE A 76 14.47 2.98 2.05
CA PHE A 76 14.43 3.46 3.43
C PHE A 76 14.43 2.28 4.40
N ASP A 77 13.51 1.33 4.28
CA ASP A 77 13.43 0.17 5.19
C ASP A 77 14.71 -0.66 5.25
N ALA A 78 15.40 -0.83 4.11
CA ALA A 78 16.68 -1.53 4.06
C ALA A 78 17.87 -0.67 4.52
N SER A 79 17.67 0.63 4.73
CA SER A 79 18.73 1.60 4.99
C SER A 79 19.81 1.69 3.91
N ARG A 80 19.38 1.63 2.66
CA ARG A 80 20.25 1.63 1.48
C ARG A 80 19.96 2.83 0.60
N GLN A 81 21.00 3.44 0.03
CA GLN A 81 20.88 4.49 -1.00
C GLN A 81 19.92 5.63 -0.61
N LEU A 82 20.04 6.17 0.61
CA LEU A 82 19.09 7.16 1.17
C LEU A 82 19.02 8.46 0.36
N GLU A 83 20.11 8.86 -0.28
CA GLU A 83 20.14 9.98 -1.24
C GLU A 83 19.20 9.71 -2.42
N ARG A 84 19.27 8.50 -3.01
CA ARG A 84 18.37 8.08 -4.09
C ARG A 84 16.93 8.01 -3.62
N ALA A 85 16.67 7.43 -2.44
CA ALA A 85 15.33 7.35 -1.88
C ALA A 85 14.73 8.76 -1.70
N ASN A 86 15.53 9.72 -1.22
CA ASN A 86 15.12 11.12 -1.10
C ASN A 86 14.88 11.78 -2.47
N ALA A 87 15.72 11.51 -3.47
CA ALA A 87 15.55 12.04 -4.82
C ALA A 87 14.26 11.54 -5.48
N ILE A 88 13.92 10.26 -5.29
CA ILE A 88 12.67 9.66 -5.77
C ILE A 88 11.47 10.33 -5.09
N VAL A 89 11.50 10.50 -3.77
CA VAL A 89 10.41 11.19 -3.03
C VAL A 89 10.22 12.60 -3.56
N ALA A 90 11.31 13.36 -3.78
CA ALA A 90 11.23 14.70 -4.33
C ALA A 90 10.54 14.73 -5.70
N ALA A 91 10.93 13.81 -6.60
CA ALA A 91 10.37 13.68 -7.94
C ALA A 91 8.89 13.28 -7.91
N VAL A 92 8.50 12.32 -7.07
CA VAL A 92 7.10 11.92 -6.89
C VAL A 92 6.25 13.11 -6.42
N LEU A 93 6.75 13.90 -5.45
CA LEU A 93 6.04 15.06 -4.93
C LEU A 93 5.86 16.17 -5.99
N ASP A 94 6.75 16.27 -6.99
CA ASP A 94 6.61 17.21 -8.11
C ASP A 94 5.46 16.84 -9.07
N HIS A 95 4.89 15.63 -8.95
CA HIS A 95 3.78 15.16 -9.77
C HIS A 95 2.41 15.26 -9.06
N GLN A 96 2.34 15.94 -7.91
CA GLN A 96 1.07 16.29 -7.27
C GLN A 96 0.43 17.49 -7.97
N ASP A 97 -0.88 17.41 -8.21
CA ASP A 97 -1.68 18.55 -8.66
C ASP A 97 -1.81 19.56 -7.50
N VAL A 98 -1.13 20.70 -7.63
CA VAL A 98 -1.11 21.77 -6.63
C VAL A 98 -1.89 23.01 -7.05
N ASP A 99 -2.57 22.99 -8.20
CA ASP A 99 -3.39 24.12 -8.66
C ASP A 99 -4.71 24.15 -7.88
N LEU A 100 -4.90 25.18 -7.05
CA LEU A 100 -6.11 25.39 -6.24
C LEU A 100 -7.39 25.52 -7.07
N LYS A 101 -7.29 25.84 -8.36
CA LYS A 101 -8.43 25.93 -9.28
C LYS A 101 -8.71 24.61 -10.00
N SER A 102 -7.81 23.64 -9.89
CA SER A 102 -7.97 22.33 -10.54
C SER A 102 -9.06 21.50 -9.87
N GLN A 103 -9.88 20.84 -10.67
CA GLN A 103 -10.85 19.85 -10.18
C GLN A 103 -10.19 18.60 -9.58
N THR A 104 -8.89 18.42 -9.80
CA THR A 104 -8.09 17.31 -9.29
C THR A 104 -7.04 17.76 -8.28
N PHE A 105 -7.19 18.95 -7.70
CA PHE A 105 -6.31 19.45 -6.65
C PHE A 105 -6.03 18.40 -5.57
N GLY A 106 -4.75 18.22 -5.25
CA GLY A 106 -4.27 17.23 -4.28
C GLY A 106 -4.15 15.80 -4.80
N ASN A 107 -4.55 15.54 -6.04
CA ASN A 107 -4.35 14.25 -6.72
C ASN A 107 -2.97 14.18 -7.39
N PHE A 108 -2.65 13.07 -8.05
CA PHE A 108 -1.33 12.83 -8.66
C PHE A 108 -1.45 12.42 -10.12
N LEU A 109 -0.42 12.79 -10.89
CA LEU A 109 -0.19 12.22 -12.21
C LEU A 109 0.30 10.78 -12.04
N TRP A 110 -0.28 9.85 -12.81
CA TRP A 110 0.12 8.44 -12.77
C TRP A 110 1.53 8.23 -13.32
N TRP A 111 1.90 9.07 -14.29
CA TRP A 111 3.07 8.88 -15.11
C TRP A 111 3.81 10.19 -15.36
N HIS A 112 5.12 10.07 -15.57
CA HIS A 112 5.91 11.20 -16.02
C HIS A 112 5.45 11.70 -17.41
N GLY A 113 5.55 13.01 -17.62
CA GLY A 113 5.19 13.68 -18.87
C GLY A 113 3.68 13.94 -19.06
N GLU A 114 2.82 13.49 -18.14
CA GLU A 114 1.42 13.88 -18.15
C GLU A 114 1.25 15.33 -17.68
N THR A 115 0.25 16.01 -18.24
CA THR A 115 -0.03 17.42 -17.93
C THR A 115 -1.31 17.60 -17.12
N ARG A 116 -2.07 16.52 -16.91
CA ARG A 116 -3.31 16.53 -16.14
C ARG A 116 -3.63 15.15 -15.59
N VAL A 117 -4.32 15.12 -14.46
CA VAL A 117 -4.84 13.88 -13.85
C VAL A 117 -5.99 13.35 -14.71
N ARG A 118 -5.82 12.16 -15.29
CA ARG A 118 -6.84 11.49 -16.12
C ARG A 118 -7.63 10.45 -15.35
N ASP A 119 -6.98 9.77 -14.43
CA ASP A 119 -7.59 8.81 -13.51
C ASP A 119 -7.41 9.32 -12.08
N ARG A 120 -8.54 9.55 -11.39
CA ARG A 120 -8.58 10.13 -10.05
C ARG A 120 -8.21 9.15 -8.94
N ASN A 121 -7.96 7.88 -9.26
CA ASN A 121 -7.59 6.86 -8.30
C ASN A 121 -6.20 7.06 -7.69
N ALA A 122 -5.28 7.77 -8.36
CA ALA A 122 -3.87 7.88 -7.93
C ALA A 122 -3.72 8.30 -6.47
N VAL A 123 -4.46 9.33 -6.04
CA VAL A 123 -4.41 9.82 -4.65
C VAL A 123 -4.70 8.73 -3.60
N ALA A 124 -5.57 7.77 -3.90
CA ALA A 124 -5.93 6.70 -2.96
C ALA A 124 -4.81 5.65 -2.83
N PHE A 125 -4.01 5.45 -3.88
CA PHE A 125 -2.81 4.61 -3.82
C PHE A 125 -1.63 5.35 -3.16
N MET A 126 -1.50 6.66 -3.40
CA MET A 126 -0.37 7.46 -2.96
C MET A 126 -0.44 7.87 -1.50
N SER A 127 -1.62 8.23 -0.99
CA SER A 127 -1.76 8.78 0.35
C SER A 127 -1.29 7.82 1.45
N PRO A 128 -1.59 6.50 1.41
CA PRO A 128 -1.07 5.54 2.39
C PRO A 128 0.46 5.46 2.37
N TRP A 129 1.09 5.36 1.19
CA TRP A 129 2.54 5.30 1.07
C TRP A 129 3.27 6.57 1.51
N LEU A 130 2.75 7.74 1.12
CA LEU A 130 3.31 9.02 1.57
C LEU A 130 3.20 9.16 3.09
N SER A 131 2.10 8.69 3.67
CA SER A 131 1.91 8.66 5.12
C SER A 131 2.85 7.68 5.81
N TYR A 132 3.04 6.48 5.23
CA TYR A 132 4.01 5.49 5.71
C TYR A 132 5.42 6.08 5.79
N LEU A 133 5.89 6.73 4.72
CA LEU A 133 7.19 7.41 4.73
C LEU A 133 7.29 8.50 5.81
N ALA A 134 6.22 9.26 6.03
CA ALA A 134 6.19 10.29 7.06
C ALA A 134 6.26 9.70 8.48
N ILE A 135 5.56 8.59 8.71
CA ILE A 135 5.46 7.92 10.02
C ILE A 135 6.74 7.15 10.34
N GLU A 136 7.18 6.27 9.44
CA GLU A 136 8.27 5.32 9.70
C GLU A 136 9.65 5.88 9.36
N HIS A 137 9.73 6.87 8.46
CA HIS A 137 11.00 7.36 7.92
C HIS A 137 11.15 8.88 7.93
N GLY A 138 10.27 9.59 8.63
CA GLY A 138 10.24 11.06 8.65
C GLY A 138 11.58 11.72 9.02
N GLU A 139 12.34 11.12 9.94
CA GLU A 139 13.67 11.62 10.37
C GLU A 139 14.78 11.35 9.35
N ARG A 140 14.54 10.47 8.38
CA ARG A 140 15.52 10.06 7.35
C ARG A 140 15.28 10.76 6.02
N LEU A 141 14.16 11.47 5.91
CA LEU A 141 13.92 12.42 4.84
C LEU A 141 14.78 13.66 5.04
N SER A 142 15.28 14.21 3.94
CA SER A 142 15.89 15.54 3.95
C SER A 142 14.92 16.56 4.55
N ARG A 143 15.44 17.59 5.20
CA ARG A 143 14.59 18.65 5.80
C ARG A 143 13.61 19.24 4.80
N THR A 144 14.03 19.40 3.55
CA THR A 144 13.19 19.88 2.45
C THR A 144 12.09 18.89 2.11
N ASN A 145 12.41 17.60 1.94
CA ASN A 145 11.41 16.58 1.62
C ASN A 145 10.42 16.36 2.77
N ARG A 146 10.88 16.40 4.02
CA ARG A 146 9.98 16.31 5.19
C ARG A 146 8.93 17.41 5.19
N ARG A 147 9.32 18.65 4.86
CA ARG A 147 8.38 19.78 4.72
C ARG A 147 7.43 19.56 3.54
N ARG A 148 7.96 19.29 2.34
CA ARG A 148 7.16 19.08 1.12
C ARG A 148 6.17 17.92 1.27
N LEU A 149 6.58 16.83 1.91
CA LEU A 149 5.74 15.67 2.21
C LEU A 149 4.57 16.07 3.10
N ARG A 150 4.82 16.81 4.20
CA ARG A 150 3.74 17.28 5.09
C ARG A 150 2.72 18.15 4.35
N GLU A 151 3.17 19.05 3.49
CA GLU A 151 2.27 19.86 2.65
C GLU A 151 1.47 18.97 1.69
N ALA A 152 2.13 18.01 1.03
CA ALA A 152 1.49 17.11 0.09
C ALA A 152 0.42 16.23 0.75
N LEU A 153 0.68 15.72 1.96
CA LEU A 153 -0.32 15.00 2.77
C LEU A 153 -1.52 15.91 3.07
N GLY A 154 -1.29 17.18 3.39
CA GLY A 154 -2.37 18.15 3.56
C GLY A 154 -3.26 18.28 2.32
N ARG A 155 -2.67 18.31 1.12
CA ARG A 155 -3.40 18.34 -0.16
C ARG A 155 -4.09 17.00 -0.46
N CYS A 156 -3.50 15.87 -0.09
CA CYS A 156 -4.10 14.53 -0.26
C CYS A 156 -5.46 14.43 0.42
N ILE A 157 -5.66 15.06 1.60
CA ILE A 157 -6.97 15.09 2.27
C ILE A 157 -8.06 15.62 1.33
N HIS A 158 -7.77 16.69 0.59
CA HIS A 158 -8.71 17.24 -0.38
C HIS A 158 -8.90 16.28 -1.56
N GLY A 159 -7.81 15.76 -2.15
CA GLY A 159 -7.88 14.86 -3.29
C GLY A 159 -8.68 13.58 -3.00
N VAL A 160 -8.47 12.96 -1.83
CA VAL A 160 -9.21 11.76 -1.39
C VAL A 160 -10.70 12.06 -1.20
N ARG A 161 -11.05 13.19 -0.58
CA ARG A 161 -12.45 13.58 -0.36
C ARG A 161 -13.16 13.99 -1.65
N ALA A 162 -12.45 14.64 -2.57
CA ALA A 162 -12.98 15.06 -3.86
C ALA A 162 -13.19 13.89 -4.84
N HIS A 163 -12.43 12.80 -4.68
CA HIS A 163 -12.62 11.59 -5.47
C HIS A 163 -13.98 10.95 -5.18
N ARG A 164 -14.90 10.98 -6.15
CA ARG A 164 -16.23 10.40 -6.05
C ARG A 164 -16.16 8.91 -6.39
N SER A 165 -16.39 8.07 -5.39
CA SER A 165 -16.56 6.62 -5.51
C SER A 165 -17.48 6.13 -4.39
N GLY A 166 -18.27 5.09 -4.63
CA GLY A 166 -19.10 4.42 -3.62
C GLY A 166 -18.46 3.13 -3.09
N PRO A 167 -19.10 2.47 -2.10
CA PRO A 167 -18.62 1.20 -1.53
C PRO A 167 -18.64 0.02 -2.54
N ASP A 168 -19.41 0.14 -3.62
CA ASP A 168 -19.44 -0.77 -4.76
C ASP A 168 -18.11 -0.80 -5.52
N TYR A 169 -17.39 0.33 -5.58
CA TYR A 169 -16.02 0.38 -6.08
C TYR A 169 -15.04 0.03 -4.93
N THR A 170 -15.12 -1.23 -4.49
CA THR A 170 -14.57 -1.74 -3.23
C THR A 170 -13.11 -1.36 -3.01
N ASN A 171 -12.19 -1.68 -3.92
CA ASN A 171 -10.77 -1.37 -3.75
C ASN A 171 -10.48 0.11 -3.54
N ILE A 172 -11.07 0.99 -4.34
CA ILE A 172 -10.87 2.43 -4.21
C ILE A 172 -11.54 2.94 -2.94
N TRP A 173 -12.69 2.39 -2.56
CA TRP A 173 -13.36 2.76 -1.31
C TRP A 173 -12.51 2.41 -0.09
N LEU A 174 -11.97 1.19 -0.03
CA LEU A 174 -11.08 0.73 1.03
C LEU A 174 -9.75 1.48 1.04
N LEU A 175 -9.14 1.75 -0.13
CA LEU A 175 -7.94 2.59 -0.23
C LEU A 175 -8.18 4.01 0.26
N LYS A 176 -9.37 4.58 0.03
CA LYS A 176 -9.74 5.89 0.60
C LYS A 176 -9.92 5.81 2.11
N ALA A 177 -10.52 4.73 2.64
CA ALA A 177 -10.60 4.52 4.09
C ALA A 177 -9.19 4.45 4.70
N ALA A 178 -8.29 3.66 4.12
CA ALA A 178 -6.89 3.56 4.49
C ALA A 178 -6.18 4.92 4.41
N SER A 179 -6.40 5.66 3.32
CA SER A 179 -5.84 7.00 3.13
C SER A 179 -6.24 7.93 4.27
N MET A 180 -7.50 7.97 4.68
CA MET A 180 -7.96 8.87 5.74
C MET A 180 -7.36 8.50 7.10
N VAL A 181 -7.29 7.21 7.44
CA VAL A 181 -6.63 6.73 8.68
C VAL A 181 -5.14 7.08 8.68
N MET A 182 -4.44 6.76 7.59
CA MET A 182 -3.01 7.01 7.43
C MET A 182 -2.67 8.51 7.45
N LEU A 183 -3.47 9.35 6.78
CA LEU A 183 -3.32 10.81 6.80
C LEU A 183 -3.57 11.37 8.20
N GLY A 184 -4.61 10.88 8.90
CA GLY A 184 -4.89 11.24 10.29
C GLY A 184 -3.71 10.94 11.20
N ARG A 185 -3.14 9.74 11.04
CA ARG A 185 -1.96 9.30 11.79
C ARG A 185 -0.74 10.16 11.50
N ALA A 186 -0.40 10.38 10.22
CA ALA A 186 0.79 11.12 9.81
C ALA A 186 0.74 12.62 10.16
N LEU A 187 -0.47 13.21 10.20
CA LEU A 187 -0.67 14.64 10.47
C LEU A 187 -1.13 14.97 11.89
N GLY A 188 -1.41 13.96 12.72
CA GLY A 188 -1.94 14.17 14.08
C GLY A 188 -3.38 14.69 14.08
N LYS A 189 -4.22 14.18 13.18
CA LYS A 189 -5.59 14.63 12.93
C LYS A 189 -6.61 13.50 13.17
N PRO A 190 -7.04 13.27 14.42
CA PRO A 190 -7.91 12.14 14.77
C PRO A 190 -9.27 12.16 14.06
N GLU A 191 -9.74 13.33 13.63
CA GLU A 191 -10.97 13.46 12.85
C GLU A 191 -10.91 12.74 11.49
N LEU A 192 -9.71 12.56 10.93
CA LEU A 192 -9.54 11.80 9.68
C LEU A 192 -9.62 10.28 9.91
N GLU A 193 -9.23 9.80 11.09
CA GLU A 193 -9.43 8.39 11.46
C GLU A 193 -10.93 8.06 11.56
N SER A 194 -11.74 9.01 12.04
CA SER A 194 -13.20 8.88 12.07
C SER A 194 -13.81 8.80 10.66
N ASP A 195 -13.36 9.64 9.71
CA ASP A 195 -13.74 9.56 8.28
C ASP A 195 -13.41 8.19 7.68
N GLY A 196 -12.22 7.65 7.99
CA GLY A 196 -11.83 6.29 7.60
C GLY A 196 -12.72 5.20 8.19
N ALA A 197 -13.04 5.30 9.49
CA ALA A 197 -13.91 4.35 10.19
C ALA A 197 -15.33 4.32 9.61
N GLU A 198 -15.92 5.49 9.33
CA GLU A 198 -17.24 5.60 8.70
C GLU A 198 -17.28 4.95 7.31
N ARG A 199 -16.18 5.03 6.56
CA ARG A 199 -16.07 4.35 5.26
C ARG A 199 -16.07 2.83 5.43
N ILE A 200 -15.36 2.31 6.43
CA ILE A 200 -15.39 0.88 6.74
C ILE A 200 -16.80 0.43 7.11
N ASP A 201 -17.51 1.19 7.95
CA ASP A 201 -18.89 0.87 8.34
C ASP A 201 -19.84 0.83 7.13
N ARG A 202 -19.73 1.82 6.24
CA ARG A 202 -20.52 1.85 5.00
C ARG A 202 -20.19 0.70 4.06
N TRP A 203 -18.93 0.28 3.98
CA TRP A 203 -18.55 -0.87 3.16
C TRP A 203 -19.04 -2.20 3.75
N ILE A 204 -18.96 -2.37 5.07
CA ILE A 204 -19.51 -3.54 5.75
C ILE A 204 -21.01 -3.64 5.50
N GLN A 205 -21.76 -2.54 5.68
CA GLN A 205 -23.20 -2.53 5.42
C GLN A 205 -23.50 -2.88 3.96
N TYR A 206 -22.83 -2.23 3.01
CA TYR A 206 -23.00 -2.53 1.59
C TYR A 206 -22.71 -4.00 1.27
N THR A 207 -21.63 -4.55 1.82
CA THR A 207 -21.21 -5.95 1.59
C THR A 207 -22.20 -6.94 2.21
N ALA A 208 -22.80 -6.62 3.35
CA ALA A 208 -23.84 -7.45 3.95
C ALA A 208 -25.10 -7.52 3.07
N ASP A 209 -25.46 -6.41 2.42
CA ASP A 209 -26.66 -6.32 1.58
C ASP A 209 -26.44 -6.85 0.15
N ASN A 210 -25.22 -6.74 -0.39
CA ASN A 210 -24.94 -6.96 -1.82
C ASN A 210 -23.85 -8.01 -2.11
N GLY A 211 -23.13 -8.50 -1.10
CA GLY A 211 -21.89 -9.23 -1.28
C GLY A 211 -20.72 -8.31 -1.70
N ILE A 212 -19.55 -8.91 -1.94
CA ILE A 212 -18.35 -8.17 -2.38
C ILE A 212 -18.47 -7.91 -3.88
N SER A 213 -18.46 -6.64 -4.32
CA SER A 213 -18.54 -6.30 -5.74
C SER A 213 -17.31 -6.74 -6.55
N GLU A 214 -16.15 -6.82 -5.90
CA GLU A 214 -14.91 -7.37 -6.47
C GLU A 214 -14.66 -8.82 -6.03
N TYR A 215 -15.73 -9.60 -5.80
CA TYR A 215 -15.69 -11.00 -5.36
C TYR A 215 -14.63 -11.82 -6.11
N ASN A 216 -13.80 -12.52 -5.32
CA ASN A 216 -12.76 -13.43 -5.78
C ASN A 216 -11.88 -12.85 -6.91
N SER A 217 -11.66 -11.53 -6.96
CA SER A 217 -10.83 -10.93 -8.01
C SER A 217 -9.34 -11.14 -7.69
N PRO A 218 -8.55 -11.82 -8.55
CA PRO A 218 -7.13 -12.10 -8.27
C PRO A 218 -6.24 -10.85 -8.15
N CYS A 219 -6.68 -9.73 -8.73
CA CYS A 219 -5.99 -8.45 -8.57
C CYS A 219 -6.54 -7.67 -7.38
N TYR A 220 -7.85 -7.38 -7.40
CA TYR A 220 -8.47 -6.48 -6.43
C TYR A 220 -8.68 -7.04 -5.02
N ASN A 221 -8.88 -8.35 -4.81
CA ASN A 221 -8.87 -8.90 -3.44
C ASN A 221 -7.54 -8.59 -2.74
N ALA A 222 -6.43 -8.64 -3.46
CA ALA A 222 -5.14 -8.28 -2.89
C ALA A 222 -5.03 -6.79 -2.54
N VAL A 223 -5.70 -5.93 -3.31
CA VAL A 223 -5.80 -4.48 -3.05
C VAL A 223 -6.64 -4.20 -1.81
N ASP A 224 -7.79 -4.86 -1.71
CA ASP A 224 -8.70 -4.74 -0.58
C ASP A 224 -8.01 -5.16 0.72
N VAL A 225 -7.31 -6.30 0.69
CA VAL A 225 -6.56 -6.82 1.82
C VAL A 225 -5.47 -5.84 2.25
N TYR A 226 -4.59 -5.38 1.36
CA TYR A 226 -3.52 -4.48 1.82
C TYR A 226 -4.04 -3.12 2.26
N ALA A 227 -5.17 -2.64 1.72
CA ALA A 227 -5.82 -1.42 2.18
C ALA A 227 -6.32 -1.57 3.63
N LEU A 228 -6.94 -2.72 3.95
CA LEU A 228 -7.34 -3.05 5.30
C LEU A 228 -6.13 -3.27 6.23
N GLU A 229 -5.05 -3.91 5.76
CA GLU A 229 -3.81 -4.07 6.55
C GLU A 229 -3.23 -2.70 6.95
N TRP A 230 -3.21 -1.71 6.06
CA TRP A 230 -2.81 -0.33 6.41
C TRP A 230 -3.62 0.21 7.59
N ILE A 231 -4.94 0.03 7.59
CA ILE A 231 -5.79 0.48 8.71
C ILE A 231 -5.47 -0.32 9.98
N TYR A 232 -5.32 -1.63 9.87
CA TYR A 232 -5.04 -2.50 11.01
C TYR A 232 -3.75 -2.08 11.75
N HIS A 233 -2.66 -1.81 11.01
CA HIS A 233 -1.36 -1.48 11.59
C HIS A 233 -1.28 -0.06 12.15
N TYR A 234 -2.03 0.89 11.58
CA TYR A 234 -1.86 2.32 11.87
C TYR A 234 -3.06 3.01 12.55
N ALA A 235 -4.22 2.35 12.67
CA ALA A 235 -5.33 2.88 13.44
C ALA A 235 -4.97 3.01 14.92
N SER A 236 -5.31 4.16 15.51
CA SER A 236 -5.13 4.41 16.95
C SER A 236 -6.27 3.82 17.77
N SER A 237 -7.47 3.71 17.18
CA SER A 237 -8.65 3.09 17.77
C SER A 237 -8.57 1.56 17.74
N GLU A 238 -8.54 0.94 18.92
CA GLU A 238 -8.66 -0.52 19.08
C GLU A 238 -9.98 -1.08 18.50
N THR A 239 -11.08 -0.33 18.60
CA THR A 239 -12.39 -0.74 18.02
C THR A 239 -12.32 -0.86 16.50
N LEU A 240 -11.83 0.17 15.82
CA LEU A 240 -11.56 0.13 14.38
C LEU A 240 -10.60 -1.01 14.00
N ARG A 241 -9.52 -1.22 14.75
CA ARG A 241 -8.56 -2.30 14.51
C ARG A 241 -9.22 -3.68 14.55
N LYS A 242 -10.00 -3.97 15.60
CA LYS A 242 -10.74 -5.24 15.73
C LYS A 242 -11.75 -5.44 14.60
N LYS A 243 -12.46 -4.38 14.22
CA LYS A 243 -13.41 -4.40 13.10
C LYS A 243 -12.71 -4.73 11.78
N VAL A 244 -11.59 -4.07 11.50
CA VAL A 244 -10.79 -4.32 10.30
C VAL A 244 -10.17 -5.71 10.30
N ALA A 245 -9.74 -6.24 11.45
CA ALA A 245 -9.27 -7.62 11.56
C ALA A 245 -10.35 -8.64 11.15
N GLN A 246 -11.62 -8.41 11.51
CA GLN A 246 -12.74 -9.25 11.07
C GLN A 246 -12.95 -9.17 9.55
N CYS A 247 -12.80 -7.98 8.96
CA CYS A 247 -12.84 -7.81 7.51
C CYS A 247 -11.68 -8.54 6.80
N LEU A 248 -10.47 -8.45 7.35
CA LEU A 248 -9.29 -9.18 6.85
C LEU A 248 -9.52 -10.69 6.91
N ASP A 249 -9.98 -11.21 8.04
CA ASP A 249 -10.31 -12.63 8.21
C ASP A 249 -11.30 -13.11 7.14
N TYR A 250 -12.35 -12.32 6.86
CA TYR A 250 -13.33 -12.63 5.82
C TYR A 250 -12.72 -12.67 4.41
N LEU A 251 -11.93 -11.65 4.02
CA LEU A 251 -11.30 -11.61 2.69
C LEU A 251 -10.23 -12.70 2.53
N TYR A 252 -9.46 -13.00 3.57
CA TYR A 252 -8.50 -14.10 3.53
C TYR A 252 -9.17 -15.45 3.42
N ALA A 253 -10.31 -15.65 4.10
CA ALA A 253 -11.10 -16.86 3.94
C ALA A 253 -11.59 -17.03 2.48
N ASP A 254 -12.09 -15.96 1.84
CA ASP A 254 -12.49 -15.96 0.43
C ASP A 254 -11.31 -16.32 -0.49
N VAL A 255 -10.16 -15.67 -0.31
CA VAL A 255 -8.94 -15.94 -1.11
C VAL A 255 -8.48 -17.39 -0.95
N PHE A 256 -8.45 -17.92 0.27
CA PHE A 256 -7.94 -19.27 0.53
C PHE A 256 -8.90 -20.36 0.07
N GLN A 257 -10.21 -20.17 0.19
CA GLN A 257 -11.21 -21.11 -0.32
C GLN A 257 -11.18 -21.23 -1.84
N ASN A 258 -10.88 -20.13 -2.53
CA ASN A 258 -10.79 -20.09 -3.99
C ASN A 258 -9.38 -20.36 -4.54
N TRP A 259 -8.39 -20.68 -3.68
CA TRP A 259 -7.03 -20.95 -4.13
C TRP A 259 -6.88 -22.39 -4.63
N HIS A 260 -6.40 -22.56 -5.86
CA HIS A 260 -6.07 -23.87 -6.41
C HIS A 260 -4.60 -24.22 -6.15
N TRP A 261 -4.38 -25.02 -5.11
CA TRP A 261 -3.08 -25.34 -4.50
C TRP A 261 -2.05 -25.93 -5.46
N GLN A 262 -2.41 -27.00 -6.17
CA GLN A 262 -1.49 -27.69 -7.08
C GLN A 262 -1.05 -26.79 -8.24
N ALA A 263 -1.90 -25.84 -8.62
CA ALA A 263 -1.59 -24.87 -9.67
C ALA A 263 -1.05 -23.56 -9.11
N ALA A 264 -1.08 -23.32 -7.79
CA ALA A 264 -0.76 -22.05 -7.16
C ALA A 264 -1.39 -20.84 -7.89
N ILE A 265 -2.70 -20.90 -8.17
CA ILE A 265 -3.47 -19.80 -8.79
C ILE A 265 -4.77 -19.56 -8.04
N GLY A 266 -5.32 -18.34 -8.14
CA GLY A 266 -6.73 -18.10 -7.80
C GLY A 266 -7.61 -18.81 -8.84
N ALA A 267 -8.59 -19.57 -8.37
CA ALA A 267 -9.50 -20.33 -9.20
C ALA A 267 -10.97 -19.96 -8.89
N GLY A 268 -11.89 -20.63 -9.58
CA GLY A 268 -13.31 -20.33 -9.48
C GLY A 268 -13.72 -19.14 -10.35
N THR A 269 -14.90 -18.60 -10.09
CA THR A 269 -15.44 -17.46 -10.84
C THR A 269 -14.88 -16.16 -10.27
N HIS A 270 -14.35 -15.31 -11.14
CA HIS A 270 -13.83 -13.99 -10.78
C HIS A 270 -14.79 -12.90 -11.27
N SER A 271 -15.15 -11.96 -10.39
CA SER A 271 -15.88 -10.75 -10.79
C SER A 271 -15.07 -9.89 -11.77
N ARG A 272 -13.76 -9.79 -11.52
CA ARG A 272 -12.78 -9.05 -12.31
C ARG A 272 -11.47 -9.81 -12.35
N ALA A 273 -10.86 -9.91 -13.54
CA ALA A 273 -9.53 -10.49 -13.70
C ALA A 273 -8.86 -9.90 -14.94
N TYR A 274 -7.55 -9.67 -14.87
CA TYR A 274 -6.76 -9.32 -16.05
C TYR A 274 -6.32 -10.58 -16.80
N ASP A 275 -5.94 -10.43 -18.07
CA ASP A 275 -5.43 -11.53 -18.90
C ASP A 275 -4.27 -12.27 -18.22
N ARG A 276 -3.32 -11.53 -17.64
CA ARG A 276 -2.23 -12.08 -16.83
C ARG A 276 -2.67 -12.96 -15.66
N ASP A 277 -3.78 -12.63 -15.01
CA ASP A 277 -4.30 -13.39 -13.87
C ASP A 277 -4.81 -14.74 -14.37
N ARG A 278 -5.61 -14.73 -15.44
CA ARG A 278 -6.25 -15.89 -16.05
C ARG A 278 -5.26 -16.81 -16.78
N ASP A 279 -4.39 -16.23 -17.60
CA ASP A 279 -3.56 -16.96 -18.55
C ASP A 279 -2.27 -17.52 -17.92
N THR A 280 -1.78 -16.85 -16.87
CA THR A 280 -0.46 -17.17 -16.29
C THR A 280 -0.49 -17.43 -14.79
N GLY A 281 -1.59 -17.12 -14.10
CA GLY A 281 -1.67 -17.18 -12.64
C GLY A 281 -0.83 -16.10 -11.93
N ARG A 282 -0.23 -15.15 -12.67
CA ARG A 282 0.60 -14.06 -12.14
C ARG A 282 -0.27 -12.95 -11.56
N SER A 283 -0.91 -13.30 -10.46
CA SER A 283 -1.89 -12.48 -9.74
C SER A 283 -1.32 -11.94 -8.45
N LEU A 284 -1.84 -10.80 -8.00
CA LEU A 284 -1.43 -10.18 -6.74
C LEU A 284 -1.81 -11.02 -5.52
N VAL A 285 -2.92 -11.77 -5.58
CA VAL A 285 -3.29 -12.70 -4.49
C VAL A 285 -2.23 -13.77 -4.25
N SER A 286 -1.38 -14.10 -5.24
CA SER A 286 -0.24 -15.00 -5.00
C SER A 286 0.77 -14.44 -3.99
N CYS A 287 0.91 -13.12 -3.88
CA CYS A 287 1.73 -12.47 -2.84
C CYS A 287 1.16 -12.73 -1.45
N LEU A 288 -0.17 -12.67 -1.30
CA LEU A 288 -0.86 -12.95 -0.04
C LEU A 288 -0.67 -14.40 0.40
N VAL A 289 -0.88 -15.35 -0.52
CA VAL A 289 -0.74 -16.79 -0.21
C VAL A 289 0.72 -17.16 0.04
N PHE A 290 1.67 -16.60 -0.72
CA PHE A 290 3.10 -16.75 -0.44
C PHE A 290 3.42 -16.34 0.99
N LYS A 291 2.99 -15.13 1.40
CA LYS A 291 3.28 -14.58 2.72
C LYS A 291 2.65 -15.41 3.84
N GLN A 292 1.38 -15.81 3.71
CA GLN A 292 0.63 -16.48 4.78
C GLN A 292 0.85 -18.00 4.85
N CYS A 293 1.21 -18.63 3.72
CA CYS A 293 1.22 -20.08 3.59
C CYS A 293 2.52 -20.65 3.00
N GLY A 294 3.45 -19.80 2.55
CA GLY A 294 4.74 -20.23 1.99
C GLY A 294 4.69 -20.84 0.59
N GLN A 295 3.56 -20.74 -0.11
CA GLN A 295 3.42 -21.22 -1.49
C GLN A 295 4.33 -20.46 -2.45
N PRO A 296 4.75 -21.03 -3.61
CA PRO A 296 5.57 -20.32 -4.58
C PRO A 296 4.95 -18.98 -4.98
N LEU A 297 5.74 -17.91 -4.92
CA LEU A 297 5.35 -16.61 -5.44
C LEU A 297 5.24 -16.69 -6.97
N ARG A 298 4.02 -16.60 -7.51
CA ARG A 298 3.78 -16.57 -8.97
C ARG A 298 4.03 -15.19 -9.56
N GLU A 299 3.75 -14.15 -8.80
CA GLU A 299 3.94 -12.77 -9.23
C GLU A 299 5.41 -12.48 -9.57
N ARG A 300 5.65 -11.59 -10.55
CA ARG A 300 7.01 -11.14 -10.85
C ARG A 300 7.47 -10.12 -9.83
N MET A 301 8.76 -10.17 -9.49
CA MET A 301 9.40 -9.11 -8.71
C MET A 301 9.25 -7.77 -9.43
N ARG A 302 8.58 -6.82 -8.77
CA ARG A 302 8.40 -5.44 -9.21
C ARG A 302 8.07 -4.57 -8.00
N SER A 303 8.38 -3.29 -8.07
CA SER A 303 8.23 -2.37 -6.94
C SER A 303 6.87 -2.43 -6.25
N PHE A 304 5.76 -2.48 -7.00
CA PHE A 304 4.41 -2.50 -6.45
C PHE A 304 4.17 -3.58 -5.38
N ILE A 305 4.82 -4.75 -5.47
CA ILE A 305 4.57 -5.85 -4.53
C ILE A 305 5.16 -5.57 -3.14
N TYR A 306 5.91 -4.48 -2.97
CA TYR A 306 6.46 -4.09 -1.68
C TYR A 306 5.38 -3.88 -0.61
N VAL A 307 4.16 -3.51 -1.04
CA VAL A 307 3.02 -3.34 -0.13
C VAL A 307 2.72 -4.60 0.70
N PHE A 308 3.04 -5.79 0.17
CA PHE A 308 2.83 -7.04 0.90
C PHE A 308 3.92 -7.33 1.94
N ALA A 309 5.08 -6.67 1.85
CA ALA A 309 6.21 -6.84 2.76
C ALA A 309 6.18 -5.90 3.97
N VAL A 310 5.50 -4.74 3.84
CA VAL A 310 5.42 -3.72 4.91
C VAL A 310 4.32 -4.02 5.93
N ASN A 311 3.33 -4.81 5.54
CA ASN A 311 2.26 -5.26 6.42
C ASN A 311 2.62 -6.63 7.02
N ASP A 312 2.05 -7.02 8.17
CA ASP A 312 2.39 -8.27 8.84
C ASP A 312 1.19 -8.93 9.56
N TYR A 313 -0.04 -8.66 9.11
CA TYR A 313 -1.23 -9.30 9.65
C TYR A 313 -1.11 -10.83 9.60
N ARG A 314 -1.18 -11.49 10.77
CA ARG A 314 -1.14 -12.96 10.86
C ARG A 314 -2.57 -13.51 10.81
N VAL A 315 -2.92 -14.13 9.69
CA VAL A 315 -4.24 -14.74 9.52
C VAL A 315 -4.44 -15.87 10.56
N PRO A 316 -5.59 -15.95 11.25
CA PRO A 316 -5.86 -17.01 12.21
C PRO A 316 -5.64 -18.41 11.63
N ASP A 317 -5.08 -19.31 12.44
CA ASP A 317 -4.70 -20.66 12.01
C ASP A 317 -5.88 -21.46 11.45
N ARG A 318 -7.08 -21.28 12.00
CA ARG A 318 -8.33 -21.88 11.49
C ARG A 318 -8.69 -21.45 10.06
N ILE A 319 -8.36 -20.22 9.68
CA ILE A 319 -8.60 -19.69 8.33
C ILE A 319 -7.49 -20.15 7.40
N ARG A 320 -6.23 -20.11 7.86
CA ARG A 320 -5.10 -20.68 7.11
C ARG A 320 -5.27 -22.18 6.86
N ALA A 321 -5.97 -22.91 7.72
CA ALA A 321 -6.29 -24.32 7.48
C ALA A 321 -7.22 -24.54 6.27
N ALA A 322 -8.08 -23.59 5.91
CA ALA A 322 -8.87 -23.67 4.67
C ALA A 322 -7.98 -23.62 3.42
N ALA A 323 -6.84 -22.95 3.58
CA ALA A 323 -5.76 -22.98 2.62
C ALA A 323 -5.03 -24.35 2.69
N ARG A 324 -4.52 -24.77 3.85
CA ARG A 324 -3.61 -25.93 3.91
C ARG A 324 -4.29 -27.29 3.63
N LYS A 325 -3.86 -27.99 2.57
CA LYS A 325 -4.11 -29.44 2.36
C LYS A 325 -2.88 -30.26 2.75
N ASP A 326 -3.05 -31.55 3.06
CA ASP A 326 -1.94 -32.44 3.47
C ASP A 326 -0.80 -32.47 2.43
N GLY A 327 0.46 -32.49 2.90
CA GLY A 327 1.66 -32.61 2.07
C GLY A 327 2.44 -31.31 1.80
N MET A 328 2.23 -30.25 2.59
CA MET A 328 2.86 -28.94 2.35
C MET A 328 4.12 -28.64 3.14
N CYS A 329 5.11 -28.06 2.47
CA CYS A 329 6.31 -27.51 3.07
C CYS A 329 6.18 -25.98 3.27
N PRO A 330 6.51 -25.43 4.46
CA PRO A 330 6.67 -24.00 4.66
C PRO A 330 7.72 -23.39 3.72
N PHE A 331 7.66 -22.08 3.49
CA PHE A 331 8.74 -21.35 2.81
C PHE A 331 10.07 -21.64 3.51
N ARG A 332 11.02 -22.17 2.74
CA ARG A 332 12.39 -22.43 3.17
C ARG A 332 13.31 -21.70 2.20
N THR A 333 14.27 -20.98 2.74
CA THR A 333 15.42 -20.52 1.96
C THR A 333 16.50 -21.58 2.07
N ASP A 334 17.15 -21.92 0.96
CA ASP A 334 18.42 -22.63 1.03
C ASP A 334 19.50 -21.75 1.69
N SER A 335 20.69 -22.30 1.90
CA SER A 335 21.84 -21.60 2.48
C SER A 335 22.27 -20.36 1.68
N GLU A 336 21.77 -20.18 0.46
CA GLU A 336 22.07 -19.06 -0.44
C GLU A 336 20.92 -18.03 -0.51
N GLY A 337 19.83 -18.23 0.22
CA GLY A 337 18.68 -17.31 0.25
C GLY A 337 17.68 -17.50 -0.90
N THR A 338 17.80 -18.59 -1.66
CA THR A 338 16.88 -18.93 -2.76
C THR A 338 15.70 -19.75 -2.21
N PRO A 339 14.46 -19.54 -2.68
CA PRO A 339 13.33 -20.37 -2.29
C PRO A 339 13.61 -21.85 -2.62
N SER A 340 13.73 -22.71 -1.61
CA SER A 340 13.83 -24.16 -1.81
C SER A 340 12.43 -24.70 -2.14
N ARG A 341 12.33 -25.50 -3.20
CA ARG A 341 11.07 -26.13 -3.63
C ARG A 341 10.48 -27.06 -2.58
#